data_AF-A0A3D3L6A5-F1
#
_entry.id   AF-A0A3D3L6A5-F1
#
_cell.length_a   1.000
_cell.length_b   1.000
_cell.length_c   1.000
_cell.angle_alpha   90.00
_cell.angle_beta   90.00
_cell.angle_gamma   90.00
#
_symmetry.space_group_name_H-M   'P 1'
#
loop_
_entity.id
_entity.type
_entity.pdbx_description
1 polymer ?
#
loop_
_entity_poly.entity_id
_entity_poly.type
_entity_poly.pdbx_seq_one_letter_code
_entity_poly.pdbx_strand_id
1 'polypeptide(L)'
;MLAVCGKRLASRWHYLCPAINVSYLQSLQASAPVAHDILLFSIVILAGIGLGRVPFGGVRLGVAGVLFSGLLASHCGLEPDGKVAHFLKDFGLVLFVFALGLQMGPSFFGSLKKDGLRLNGWAAALVAGVAAVAVLGAWLLDLPLPAAAGLFAGATTNTPALGAAQQ
;
A
#
# COMPACT_ATOMS: atom_id res chain seq x y z
N MET A 1 14.76 -16.61 25.89
CA MET A 1 13.36 -17.07 26.12
C MET A 1 12.29 -16.33 25.30
N LEU A 2 12.59 -15.23 24.59
CA LEU A 2 11.62 -14.52 23.73
C LEU A 2 11.42 -15.13 22.31
N ALA A 3 12.33 -15.98 21.84
CA ALA A 3 12.25 -16.60 20.50
C ALA A 3 11.27 -17.79 20.38
N VAL A 4 10.78 -18.34 21.50
CA VAL A 4 9.84 -19.48 21.51
C VAL A 4 8.37 -19.04 21.51
N CYS A 5 8.08 -17.79 21.89
CA CYS A 5 6.72 -17.25 21.91
C CYS A 5 6.19 -16.87 20.50
N GLY A 6 7.07 -16.53 19.55
CA GLY A 6 6.68 -16.20 18.17
C GLY A 6 6.20 -17.40 17.35
N LYS A 7 6.79 -18.60 17.57
CA LYS A 7 6.40 -19.81 16.82
C LYS A 7 5.04 -20.37 17.25
N ARG A 8 4.64 -20.17 18.51
CA ARG A 8 3.37 -20.68 19.06
C ARG A 8 2.16 -19.81 18.70
N LEU A 9 2.39 -18.55 18.33
CA LEU A 9 1.33 -17.70 17.79
C LEU A 9 1.06 -18.04 16.32
N ALA A 10 2.11 -18.23 15.49
CA ALA A 10 1.99 -18.60 14.08
C ALA A 10 1.20 -19.92 13.85
N SER A 11 1.38 -20.92 14.72
CA SER A 11 0.63 -22.19 14.63
C SER A 11 -0.86 -22.07 14.95
N ARG A 12 -1.28 -21.01 15.66
CA ARG A 12 -2.67 -20.81 16.10
C ARG A 12 -3.51 -19.99 15.11
N TRP A 13 -2.86 -19.35 14.13
CA TRP A 13 -3.53 -18.60 13.05
C TRP A 13 -4.02 -19.49 11.90
N HIS A 14 -3.44 -20.68 11.71
CA HIS A 14 -3.88 -21.65 10.70
C HIS A 14 -5.35 -22.09 10.85
N TYR A 15 -5.95 -21.95 12.03
CA TYR A 15 -7.33 -22.37 12.31
C TYR A 15 -8.36 -21.22 12.22
N LEU A 16 -7.93 -19.97 12.05
CA LEU A 16 -8.83 -18.80 11.99
C LEU A 16 -9.03 -18.22 10.59
N CYS A 17 -8.23 -18.63 9.60
CA CYS A 17 -8.60 -18.39 8.20
C CYS A 17 -9.75 -19.35 7.87
N PRO A 18 -10.98 -18.84 7.63
CA PRO A 18 -12.07 -19.69 7.19
C PRO A 18 -11.69 -20.34 5.86
N ALA A 19 -12.22 -21.54 5.64
CA ALA A 19 -12.03 -22.37 4.47
C ALA A 19 -12.47 -21.70 3.15
N ILE A 20 -11.69 -20.73 2.66
CA ILE A 20 -11.62 -20.46 1.22
C ILE A 20 -10.71 -21.56 0.69
N ASN A 21 -11.21 -22.35 -0.24
CA ASN A 21 -10.52 -23.51 -0.80
C ASN A 21 -9.34 -23.04 -1.70
N VAL A 22 -8.25 -22.53 -1.08
CA VAL A 22 -7.08 -21.93 -1.76
C VAL A 22 -6.38 -22.94 -2.67
N SER A 23 -6.55 -24.24 -2.40
CA SER A 23 -6.06 -25.35 -3.20
C SER A 23 -6.60 -25.37 -4.64
N TYR A 24 -7.86 -25.00 -4.87
CA TYR A 24 -8.43 -24.93 -6.23
C TYR A 24 -7.87 -23.73 -7.01
N LEU A 25 -7.69 -22.61 -6.34
CA LEU A 25 -7.08 -21.39 -6.90
C LEU A 25 -5.61 -21.63 -7.27
N GLN A 26 -4.84 -22.30 -6.40
CA GLN A 26 -3.46 -22.70 -6.71
C GLN A 26 -3.40 -23.77 -7.82
N SER A 27 -4.41 -24.64 -7.94
CA SER A 27 -4.46 -25.60 -9.05
C SER A 27 -4.67 -24.93 -10.42
N LEU A 28 -5.36 -23.79 -10.48
CA LEU A 28 -5.52 -22.98 -11.70
C LEU A 28 -4.22 -22.25 -12.11
N GLN A 29 -3.34 -21.94 -11.15
CA GLN A 29 -2.02 -21.35 -11.43
C GLN A 29 -1.14 -22.28 -12.29
N ALA A 30 -1.34 -23.59 -12.19
CA ALA A 30 -0.63 -24.58 -13.00
C ALA A 30 -1.11 -24.64 -14.47
N SER A 31 -2.30 -24.11 -14.79
CA SER A 31 -2.87 -24.14 -16.14
C SER A 31 -2.89 -22.79 -16.85
N ALA A 32 -3.09 -21.68 -16.13
CA ALA A 32 -3.09 -20.31 -16.69
C ALA A 32 -2.68 -19.27 -15.63
N PRO A 33 -1.37 -18.98 -15.47
CA PRO A 33 -0.87 -18.15 -14.37
C PRO A 33 -1.39 -16.71 -14.41
N VAL A 34 -1.46 -16.09 -15.59
CA VAL A 34 -1.90 -14.69 -15.75
C VAL A 34 -3.39 -14.51 -15.44
N ALA A 35 -4.23 -15.47 -15.85
CA ALA A 35 -5.67 -15.39 -15.60
C ALA A 35 -5.99 -15.55 -14.10
N HIS A 36 -5.22 -16.38 -13.40
CA HIS A 36 -5.33 -16.56 -11.95
C HIS A 36 -5.04 -15.24 -11.21
N ASP A 37 -3.93 -14.58 -11.51
CA ASP A 37 -3.53 -13.33 -10.85
C ASP A 37 -4.54 -12.21 -11.07
N ILE A 38 -5.04 -12.03 -12.31
CA ILE A 38 -6.06 -11.02 -12.62
C ILE A 38 -7.35 -11.28 -11.84
N LEU A 39 -7.77 -12.55 -11.74
CA LEU A 39 -8.95 -12.93 -10.98
C LEU A 39 -8.76 -12.67 -9.47
N LEU A 40 -7.57 -12.97 -8.94
CA LEU A 40 -7.19 -12.69 -7.56
C LEU A 40 -7.27 -11.19 -7.27
N PHE A 41 -6.64 -10.34 -8.10
CA PHE A 41 -6.72 -8.89 -7.95
C PHE A 41 -8.16 -8.38 -8.03
N SER A 42 -8.97 -8.90 -8.97
CA SER A 42 -10.38 -8.51 -9.11
C SER A 42 -11.18 -8.80 -7.84
N ILE A 43 -11.05 -10.00 -7.26
CA ILE A 43 -11.75 -10.38 -6.03
C ILE A 43 -11.30 -9.49 -4.86
N VAL A 44 -10.00 -9.27 -4.70
CA VAL A 44 -9.44 -8.44 -3.62
C VAL A 44 -9.92 -6.99 -3.71
N ILE A 45 -9.95 -6.44 -4.93
CA ILE A 45 -10.44 -5.07 -5.20
C ILE A 45 -11.93 -4.97 -4.93
N LEU A 46 -12.74 -5.91 -5.43
CA LEU A 46 -14.19 -5.93 -5.20
C LEU A 46 -14.53 -6.07 -3.72
N ALA A 47 -13.87 -7.00 -3.03
CA ALA A 47 -14.01 -7.17 -1.58
C ALA A 47 -13.60 -5.89 -0.83
N GLY A 48 -12.52 -5.24 -1.27
CA GLY A 48 -12.03 -3.98 -0.72
C GLY A 48 -12.98 -2.80 -0.89
N ILE A 49 -13.59 -2.66 -2.06
CA ILE A 49 -14.62 -1.64 -2.33
C ILE A 49 -15.86 -1.91 -1.46
N GLY A 50 -16.24 -3.18 -1.29
CA GLY A 50 -17.31 -3.60 -0.37
C GLY A 50 -16.99 -3.21 1.07
N LEU A 51 -15.80 -3.56 1.56
CA LEU A 51 -15.32 -3.23 2.89
C LEU A 51 -15.23 -1.71 3.13
N GLY A 52 -14.78 -0.96 2.12
CA GLY A 52 -14.65 0.50 2.17
C GLY A 52 -15.99 1.25 2.32
N ARG A 53 -17.11 0.61 1.95
CA ARG A 53 -18.46 1.18 2.09
C ARG A 53 -19.06 0.98 3.48
N VAL A 54 -18.59 0.00 4.25
CA VAL A 54 -19.06 -0.30 5.59
C VAL A 54 -18.61 0.81 6.53
N PRO A 55 -19.53 1.56 7.16
CA PRO A 55 -19.16 2.58 8.12
C PRO A 55 -18.67 1.92 9.41
N PHE A 56 -17.49 2.32 9.90
CA PHE A 56 -16.98 1.89 11.20
C PHE A 56 -16.91 3.12 12.11
N GLY A 57 -17.72 3.16 13.17
CA GLY A 57 -17.74 4.30 14.09
C GLY A 57 -18.13 5.65 13.47
N GLY A 58 -18.94 5.66 12.41
CA GLY A 58 -19.38 6.88 11.71
C GLY A 58 -18.43 7.38 10.61
N VAL A 59 -17.26 6.77 10.45
CA VAL A 59 -16.30 7.08 9.37
C VAL A 59 -16.31 5.97 8.32
N ARG A 60 -16.21 6.35 7.04
CA ARG A 60 -16.14 5.40 5.91
C ARG A 60 -14.68 5.30 5.46
N LEU A 61 -14.16 4.09 5.31
CA LEU A 61 -12.79 3.86 4.86
C LEU A 61 -12.57 4.26 3.38
N GLY A 62 -13.63 4.21 2.57
CA GLY A 62 -13.55 4.57 1.15
C GLY A 62 -12.54 3.71 0.40
N VAL A 63 -11.64 4.36 -0.36
CA VAL A 63 -10.60 3.67 -1.14
C VAL A 63 -9.58 2.94 -0.25
N ALA A 64 -9.38 3.38 1.00
CA ALA A 64 -8.49 2.69 1.93
C ALA A 64 -8.97 1.25 2.25
N GLY A 65 -10.26 0.95 2.07
CA GLY A 65 -10.80 -0.41 2.21
C GLY A 65 -10.14 -1.42 1.27
N VAL A 66 -9.71 -0.99 0.07
CA VAL A 66 -8.96 -1.82 -0.90
C VAL A 66 -7.54 -2.12 -0.42
N LEU A 67 -6.90 -1.17 0.26
CA LEU A 67 -5.58 -1.37 0.85
C LEU A 67 -5.65 -2.38 2.01
N PHE A 68 -6.66 -2.26 2.89
CA PHE A 68 -6.85 -3.20 3.98
C PHE A 68 -7.26 -4.59 3.51
N SER A 69 -8.11 -4.72 2.49
CA SER A 69 -8.46 -6.03 1.93
C SER A 69 -7.26 -6.71 1.28
N GLY A 70 -6.41 -5.96 0.58
CA GLY A 70 -5.15 -6.47 0.01
C GLY A 70 -4.16 -6.91 1.08
N LEU A 71 -4.02 -6.13 2.16
CA LEU A 71 -3.15 -6.48 3.28
C LEU A 71 -3.61 -7.77 3.99
N LEU A 72 -4.92 -7.90 4.20
CA LEU A 72 -5.51 -9.12 4.76
C LEU A 72 -5.36 -10.32 3.82
N ALA A 73 -5.59 -10.14 2.52
CA ALA A 73 -5.42 -11.20 1.52
C ALA A 73 -3.97 -11.69 1.45
N SER A 74 -3.00 -10.77 1.43
CA SER A 74 -1.57 -11.11 1.46
C SER A 74 -1.19 -11.82 2.77
N HIS A 75 -1.73 -11.39 3.91
CA HIS A 75 -1.50 -12.06 5.19
C HIS A 75 -2.10 -13.49 5.23
N CYS A 76 -3.20 -13.73 4.52
CA CYS A 76 -3.82 -15.05 4.36
C CYS A 76 -3.06 -16.00 3.40
N GLY A 77 -1.93 -15.58 2.82
CA GLY A 77 -1.12 -16.41 1.92
C GLY A 77 -1.55 -16.39 0.45
N LEU A 78 -2.38 -15.41 0.04
CA LEU A 78 -2.65 -15.15 -1.37
C LEU A 78 -1.50 -14.32 -1.96
N GLU A 79 -0.50 -15.01 -2.52
CA GLU A 79 0.64 -14.39 -3.18
C GLU A 79 0.53 -14.56 -4.72
N PRO A 80 0.27 -13.49 -5.47
CA PRO A 80 0.28 -13.53 -6.94
C PRO A 80 1.69 -13.74 -7.49
N ASP A 81 1.81 -14.11 -8.76
CA ASP A 81 3.12 -14.24 -9.42
C ASP A 81 3.89 -12.91 -9.36
N GLY A 82 5.17 -12.99 -9.00
CA GLY A 82 6.03 -11.82 -8.82
C GLY A 82 6.14 -10.94 -10.06
N LYS A 83 6.04 -11.50 -11.28
CA LYS A 83 6.09 -10.73 -12.53
C LYS A 83 4.83 -9.90 -12.73
N VAL A 84 3.67 -10.50 -12.47
CA VAL A 84 2.37 -9.80 -12.63
C VAL A 84 2.22 -8.74 -11.54
N ALA A 85 2.60 -9.06 -10.30
CA ALA A 85 2.58 -8.09 -9.20
C ALA A 85 3.50 -6.89 -9.46
N HIS A 86 4.72 -7.12 -9.95
CA HIS A 86 5.65 -6.05 -10.29
C HIS A 86 5.12 -5.20 -11.45
N PHE A 87 4.61 -5.83 -12.51
CA PHE A 87 4.00 -5.13 -13.64
C PHE A 87 2.82 -4.26 -13.19
N LEU A 88 1.91 -4.81 -12.39
CA LEU A 88 0.72 -4.10 -11.94
C LEU A 88 1.07 -2.93 -11.00
N LYS A 89 2.11 -3.08 -10.17
CA LYS A 89 2.64 -2.00 -9.32
C LYS A 89 3.12 -0.83 -10.19
N ASP A 90 4.00 -1.08 -11.15
CA ASP A 90 4.58 -0.03 -11.99
C ASP A 90 3.53 0.60 -12.91
N PHE A 91 2.68 -0.23 -13.52
CA PHE A 91 1.57 0.24 -14.36
C PHE A 91 0.59 1.10 -13.57
N GLY A 92 0.20 0.66 -12.38
CA GLY A 92 -0.69 1.42 -11.48
C GLY A 92 -0.06 2.72 -11.02
N LEU A 93 1.24 2.73 -10.71
CA LEU A 93 1.99 3.93 -10.33
C LEU A 93 2.03 4.95 -11.47
N VAL A 94 2.31 4.52 -12.69
CA VAL A 94 2.31 5.40 -13.88
C VAL A 94 0.92 6.00 -14.11
N LEU A 95 -0.14 5.18 -14.05
CA LEU A 95 -1.51 5.66 -14.23
C LEU A 95 -1.91 6.64 -13.13
N PHE A 96 -1.52 6.38 -11.88
CA PHE A 96 -1.75 7.26 -10.75
C PHE A 96 -1.04 8.62 -10.90
N VAL A 97 0.26 8.59 -11.21
CA VAL A 97 1.05 9.82 -11.42
C VAL A 97 0.51 10.62 -12.62
N PHE A 98 0.11 9.94 -13.70
CA PHE A 98 -0.50 10.58 -14.86
C PHE A 98 -1.84 11.26 -14.51
N ALA A 99 -2.73 10.57 -13.80
CA ALA A 99 -4.02 11.12 -13.38
C ALA A 99 -3.85 12.32 -12.44
N LEU A 100 -2.97 12.21 -11.44
CA LEU A 100 -2.63 13.33 -10.56
C LEU A 100 -2.00 14.50 -11.34
N GLY A 101 -1.12 14.21 -12.31
CA GLY A 101 -0.47 15.23 -13.14
C GLY A 101 -1.48 16.04 -13.95
N LEU A 102 -2.46 15.37 -14.58
CA LEU A 102 -3.52 16.04 -15.32
C LEU A 102 -4.44 16.87 -14.42
N GLN A 103 -4.79 16.37 -13.23
CA GLN A 103 -5.70 17.07 -12.31
C GLN A 103 -5.02 18.26 -11.62
N MET A 104 -3.74 18.13 -11.25
CA MET A 104 -2.96 19.17 -10.58
C MET A 104 -2.34 20.19 -11.56
N GLY A 105 -2.19 19.82 -12.84
CA GLY A 105 -1.52 20.62 -13.86
C GLY A 105 -2.00 22.08 -13.96
N PRO A 106 -3.31 22.36 -14.14
CA PRO A 106 -3.82 23.73 -14.23
C PRO A 106 -3.61 24.54 -12.94
N SER A 107 -3.73 23.89 -11.78
CA SER A 107 -3.57 24.53 -10.46
C SER A 107 -2.11 24.91 -10.17
N PHE A 108 -1.16 24.11 -10.66
CA PHE A 108 0.27 24.32 -10.48
C PHE A 108 0.75 25.65 -11.09
N PHE A 109 0.39 25.94 -12.34
CA PHE A 109 0.77 27.20 -12.99
C PHE A 109 0.16 28.44 -12.30
N GLY A 110 -1.08 28.33 -11.82
CA GLY A 110 -1.72 29.39 -11.04
C GLY A 110 -1.01 29.68 -9.71
N SER A 111 -0.53 28.62 -9.05
CA SER A 111 0.17 28.71 -7.76
C SER A 111 1.60 29.23 -7.90
N LEU A 112 2.32 28.84 -8.95
CA LEU A 112 3.67 29.33 -9.23
C LEU A 112 3.72 30.84 -9.47
N LYS A 113 2.73 31.39 -10.20
CA LYS A 113 2.72 32.80 -10.60
C LYS A 113 2.44 33.78 -9.45
N LYS A 114 1.76 33.33 -8.39
CA LYS A 114 1.37 34.20 -7.26
C LYS A 114 2.33 34.09 -6.08
N ASP A 115 2.62 32.87 -5.62
CA ASP A 115 3.35 32.61 -4.36
C ASP A 115 4.32 31.41 -4.46
N GLY A 116 4.78 31.06 -5.67
CA GLY A 116 5.53 29.83 -5.92
C GLY A 116 6.73 29.61 -4.99
N LEU A 117 7.51 30.66 -4.71
CA LEU A 117 8.67 30.58 -3.83
C LEU A 117 8.30 30.33 -2.36
N ARG A 118 7.23 30.97 -1.86
CA ARG A 118 6.73 30.76 -0.49
C ARG A 118 6.14 29.36 -0.34
N LEU A 119 5.33 28.90 -1.29
CA LEU A 119 4.73 27.56 -1.27
C LEU A 119 5.79 26.46 -1.34
N ASN A 120 6.82 26.62 -2.18
CA ASN A 120 7.91 25.65 -2.26
C ASN A 120 8.77 25.66 -0.98
N GLY A 121 8.97 26.82 -0.35
CA GLY A 121 9.64 26.91 0.95
C GLY A 121 8.91 26.13 2.04
N TRP A 122 7.59 26.28 2.15
CA TRP A 122 6.78 25.51 3.10
C TRP A 122 6.77 24.01 2.79
N ALA A 123 6.68 23.65 1.51
CA ALA A 123 6.73 22.25 1.08
C ALA A 123 8.09 21.60 1.44
N ALA A 124 9.20 22.29 1.17
CA ALA A 124 10.53 21.82 1.52
C ALA A 124 10.72 21.69 3.03
N ALA A 125 10.25 22.67 3.81
CA ALA A 125 10.30 22.63 5.27
C ALA A 125 9.49 21.46 5.85
N LEU A 126 8.28 21.22 5.30
CA LEU A 126 7.44 20.09 5.70
C LEU A 126 8.13 18.75 5.40
N VAL A 127 8.63 18.58 4.17
CA VAL A 127 9.30 17.34 3.75
C VAL A 127 10.57 17.09 4.60
N ALA A 128 11.39 18.12 4.81
CA ALA A 128 12.58 18.01 5.65
C ALA A 128 12.24 17.69 7.12
N GLY A 129 11.19 18.31 7.67
CA GLY A 129 10.72 18.06 9.03
C GLY A 129 10.22 16.62 9.20
N VAL A 130 9.37 16.14 8.29
CA VAL A 130 8.85 14.76 8.33
C VAL A 130 9.99 13.76 8.09
N ALA A 131 10.94 14.05 7.22
CA ALA A 131 12.12 13.21 7.01
C ALA A 131 12.99 13.11 8.27
N ALA A 132 13.25 14.25 8.95
CA ALA A 132 13.99 14.25 10.20
C ALA A 132 13.29 13.40 11.27
N VAL A 133 11.96 13.54 11.42
CA VAL A 133 11.18 12.74 12.35
C VAL A 133 11.19 11.26 11.97
N ALA A 134 11.09 10.92 10.69
CA ALA A 134 11.15 9.53 10.23
C ALA A 134 12.52 8.89 10.50
N VAL A 135 13.63 9.61 10.29
CA VAL A 135 14.99 9.12 10.57
C VAL A 135 15.22 8.98 12.08
N LEU A 136 14.83 9.98 12.86
CA LEU A 136 14.93 9.92 14.33
C LEU A 136 14.08 8.78 14.89
N GLY A 137 12.86 8.60 14.38
CA GLY A 137 11.98 7.48 14.75
C GLY A 137 12.59 6.13 14.37
N ALA A 138 13.18 6.01 13.18
CA ALA A 138 13.86 4.79 12.76
C ALA A 138 15.03 4.43 13.68
N TRP A 139 15.81 5.42 14.11
CA TRP A 139 16.93 5.22 15.02
C TRP A 139 16.49 4.89 16.45
N LEU A 140 15.44 5.55 16.96
CA LEU A 140 14.97 5.38 18.34
C LEU A 140 14.20 4.08 18.56
N LEU A 141 13.47 3.62 17.54
CA LEU A 141 12.62 2.42 17.59
C LEU A 141 13.24 1.21 16.88
N ASP A 142 14.46 1.34 16.35
CA ASP A 142 15.18 0.31 15.58
C ASP A 142 14.35 -0.27 14.43
N LEU A 143 13.69 0.61 13.66
CA LEU A 143 12.82 0.19 12.55
C LEU A 143 13.64 -0.18 11.31
N PRO A 144 13.26 -1.25 10.60
CA PRO A 144 13.87 -1.57 9.32
C PRO A 144 13.57 -0.48 8.30
N LEU A 145 14.52 -0.20 7.40
CA LEU A 145 14.44 0.86 6.40
C LEU A 145 13.13 0.85 5.57
N PRO A 146 12.59 -0.30 5.14
CA PRO A 146 11.31 -0.34 4.43
C PRO A 146 10.12 0.15 5.27
N ALA A 147 10.13 -0.11 6.58
CA ALA A 147 9.07 0.36 7.47
C ALA A 147 9.17 1.87 7.71
N ALA A 148 10.38 2.41 7.87
CA ALA A 148 10.61 3.84 7.99
C ALA A 148 10.21 4.61 6.72
N ALA A 149 10.55 4.08 5.54
CA ALA A 149 10.14 4.64 4.26
C ALA A 149 8.62 4.60 4.06
N GLY A 150 7.97 3.51 4.49
CA GLY A 150 6.50 3.39 4.52
C GLY A 150 5.84 4.43 5.42
N LEU A 151 6.36 4.63 6.63
CA LEU A 151 5.88 5.65 7.55
C LEU A 151 6.05 7.07 6.98
N PHE A 152 7.19 7.36 6.37
CA PHE A 152 7.44 8.64 5.72
C PHE A 152 6.47 8.91 4.56
N ALA A 153 6.29 7.93 3.67
CA ALA A 153 5.36 8.04 2.55
C ALA A 153 3.90 8.20 3.01
N GLY A 154 3.50 7.49 4.06
CA GLY A 154 2.17 7.62 4.68
C GLY A 154 1.97 8.98 5.35
N ALA A 155 2.94 9.45 6.14
CA ALA A 155 2.86 10.73 6.85
C ALA A 155 2.82 11.94 5.90
N THR A 156 3.49 11.84 4.76
CA THR A 156 3.45 12.87 3.70
C THR A 156 2.32 12.67 2.71
N THR A 157 1.46 11.65 2.89
CA THR A 157 0.39 11.26 1.95
C THR A 157 0.88 11.11 0.50
N ASN A 158 2.14 10.71 0.32
CA ASN A 158 2.83 10.62 -0.96
C ASN A 158 3.06 9.15 -1.32
N THR A 159 2.01 8.46 -1.77
CA THR A 159 2.08 7.07 -2.26
C THR A 159 3.20 6.81 -3.29
N PRO A 160 3.52 7.71 -4.23
CA PRO A 160 4.64 7.48 -5.15
C PRO A 160 6.01 7.46 -4.47
N ALA A 161 6.19 8.13 -3.33
CA ALA A 161 7.42 8.00 -2.56
C ALA A 161 7.64 6.58 -2.04
N LEU A 162 6.56 5.84 -1.72
CA LEU A 162 6.67 4.42 -1.36
C LEU A 162 7.11 3.56 -2.54
N GLY A 163 6.59 3.85 -3.74
CA GLY A 163 7.02 3.18 -4.97
C GLY A 163 8.52 3.37 -5.25
N ALA A 164 9.03 4.59 -5.07
CA ALA A 164 10.44 4.91 -5.21
C ALA A 164 11.34 4.24 -4.16
N ALA A 165 10.84 4.04 -2.93
CA ALA A 165 11.60 3.38 -1.87
C ALA A 165 11.71 1.85 -2.03
N GLN A 166 10.91 1.25 -2.92
CA GLN A 166 10.90 -0.19 -3.22
C GLN A 166 11.66 -0.55 -4.51
N GLN A 167 12.36 0.42 -5.11
CA GLN A 167 13.28 0.24 -6.24
C GLN A 167 14.71 0.27 -5.73
#